data_AF-A0A1H6WKC1-F1
#
_entry.id   AF-A0A1H6WKC1-F1
#
_cell.length_a   1.000
_cell.length_b   1.000
_cell.length_c   1.000
_cell.angle_alpha   90.00
_cell.angle_beta   90.00
_cell.angle_gamma   90.00
#
_symmetry.space_group_name_H-M   'P 1'
#
loop_
_entity.id
_entity.type
_entity.pdbx_description
1 polymer ?
#
loop_
_entity_poly.entity_id
_entity_poly.type
_entity_poly.pdbx_seq_one_letter_code
_entity_poly.pdbx_strand_id
1 'polypeptide(L)'
;YRDATGIVLGGFDGVSGVRAAQVSLRAGRGDLSQSAGADIHSDSLLASSETGSVLLANATNETGLLAGQAGQTFSYRDATGIVLGSGIRAAQVSLRAGKGDLSQQFGADILADGLLASSETGSVWLANPRNALHALAGRAAGTFVFTNADDLRIGTVDGVSGIQASQVLLVGNGDLDQEPGADIVAGRLVAVGTGSVRLENPGNEMSLLVGLAGPTFSYRDATGIVLGIIDERSGVKASQVLLQVGKGDLSQIVGADLLADSLLAISETGSVRLENPTNAPYVLAGRAAGAFVFVNADALRIGSVDEVGGVVAGSVLVRNLLGDLTLDAPVAATAGSAVLATGGRLQNPGGQGVTARSFWQIWADTWIGETRGGLAGSGPTPNLYGCTYGGACVSAAALASSAADNHFLYRQQPSARIVFNSYALPLGTLPGPLFGVDGLVLDDAGNGIEVSPQSDGLRGGPPGVHVLNGSFTSAEGYLLASVPGTLTYYLSPEVVQRPDWVRRRPDTWLYDHNLASASMCPAPGITTPSRVEEGDELSREWSLVKSRPRLGSCVPGDKRNGCADF
;
A
#
# COMPACT_ATOMS: atom_id res chain seq x y z
N TYR A 1 -5.30 -4.21 70.71
CA TYR A 1 -5.11 -5.53 71.32
C TYR A 1 -4.00 -6.26 70.59
N ARG A 2 -3.11 -6.96 71.32
CA ARG A 2 -2.07 -7.81 70.73
C ARG A 2 -2.11 -9.18 71.41
N ASP A 3 -2.11 -10.23 70.61
CA ASP A 3 -2.02 -11.62 71.05
C ASP A 3 -0.80 -12.29 70.42
N ALA A 4 -0.08 -13.14 71.15
CA ALA A 4 1.10 -13.82 70.63
C ALA A 4 0.75 -14.98 69.68
N THR A 5 -0.49 -15.48 69.76
CA THR A 5 -1.04 -16.57 68.97
C THR A 5 -1.99 -15.99 67.92
N GLY A 6 -3.30 -16.20 68.05
CA GLY A 6 -4.32 -15.68 67.14
C GLY A 6 -5.36 -14.82 67.87
N ILE A 7 -6.23 -14.21 67.09
CA ILE A 7 -7.37 -13.42 67.58
C ILE A 7 -8.61 -13.93 66.84
N VAL A 8 -9.66 -14.26 67.57
CA VAL A 8 -10.98 -14.52 66.98
C VAL A 8 -11.95 -13.49 67.55
N LEU A 9 -12.43 -12.58 66.70
CA LEU A 9 -13.48 -11.64 67.08
C LEU A 9 -14.80 -12.41 67.24
N GLY A 10 -15.51 -12.16 68.33
CA GLY A 10 -16.77 -12.81 68.68
C GLY A 10 -17.75 -11.83 69.29
N GLY A 11 -18.82 -12.36 69.89
CA GLY A 11 -19.77 -11.59 70.67
C GLY A 11 -19.75 -12.01 72.14
N PHE A 12 -19.82 -11.03 73.04
CA PHE A 12 -19.94 -11.26 74.48
C PHE A 12 -20.82 -10.17 75.11
N ASP A 13 -21.73 -10.55 76.03
CA ASP A 13 -22.63 -9.63 76.75
C ASP A 13 -23.37 -8.62 75.85
N GLY A 14 -23.84 -9.07 74.68
CA GLY A 14 -24.59 -8.24 73.73
C GLY A 14 -23.75 -7.29 72.88
N VAL A 15 -22.42 -7.25 73.07
CA VAL A 15 -21.48 -6.56 72.18
C VAL A 15 -20.92 -7.57 71.20
N SER A 16 -21.23 -7.38 69.92
CA SER A 16 -20.67 -8.18 68.82
C SER A 16 -19.53 -7.42 68.16
N GLY A 17 -18.37 -8.06 68.05
CA GLY A 17 -17.19 -7.50 67.38
C GLY A 17 -16.52 -6.35 68.14
N VAL A 18 -16.05 -5.33 67.42
CA VAL A 18 -15.26 -4.22 67.98
C VAL A 18 -15.83 -2.88 67.53
N ARG A 19 -16.04 -1.96 68.48
CA ARG A 19 -16.51 -0.60 68.21
C ARG A 19 -15.61 0.42 68.88
N ALA A 20 -14.85 1.20 68.11
CA ALA A 20 -14.01 2.28 68.62
C ALA A 20 -13.55 3.18 67.46
N ALA A 21 -13.25 4.46 67.71
CA ALA A 21 -12.71 5.35 66.68
C ALA A 21 -11.39 4.81 66.08
N GLN A 22 -10.49 4.27 66.90
CA GLN A 22 -9.24 3.67 66.45
C GLN A 22 -9.11 2.25 66.97
N VAL A 23 -8.88 1.31 66.06
CA VAL A 23 -8.74 -0.12 66.35
C VAL A 23 -7.39 -0.60 65.84
N SER A 24 -6.59 -1.20 66.73
CA SER A 24 -5.38 -1.95 66.35
C SER A 24 -5.48 -3.37 66.87
N LEU A 25 -5.50 -4.34 65.96
CA LEU A 25 -5.56 -5.77 66.23
C LEU A 25 -4.29 -6.42 65.68
N ARG A 26 -3.53 -7.10 66.53
CA ARG A 26 -2.22 -7.67 66.19
C ARG A 26 -2.09 -9.09 66.69
N ALA A 27 -2.23 -10.07 65.80
CA ALA A 27 -1.93 -11.46 66.05
C ALA A 27 -0.44 -11.74 65.79
N GLY A 28 0.15 -12.63 66.58
CA GLY A 28 1.52 -13.10 66.40
C GLY A 28 1.55 -14.24 65.37
N ARG A 29 1.63 -15.48 65.88
CA ARG A 29 1.82 -16.68 65.02
C ARG A 29 0.55 -17.24 64.38
N GLY A 30 -0.63 -16.83 64.84
CA GLY A 30 -1.93 -17.33 64.41
C GLY A 30 -2.72 -16.30 63.63
N ASP A 31 -3.93 -16.69 63.22
CA ASP A 31 -4.79 -15.85 62.41
C ASP A 31 -5.50 -14.79 63.26
N LEU A 32 -5.78 -13.64 62.63
CA LEU A 32 -6.80 -12.70 63.08
C LEU A 32 -8.05 -12.97 62.26
N SER A 33 -9.07 -13.56 62.87
CA SER A 33 -10.33 -13.90 62.21
C SER A 33 -11.52 -13.32 62.96
N GLN A 34 -12.69 -13.43 62.37
CA GLN A 34 -13.94 -13.03 63.00
C GLN A 34 -15.04 -14.06 62.81
N SER A 35 -15.86 -14.19 63.85
CA SER A 35 -17.09 -14.96 63.82
C SER A 35 -18.15 -14.20 63.01
N ALA A 36 -19.13 -14.93 62.49
CA ALA A 36 -20.26 -14.32 61.78
C ALA A 36 -20.97 -13.29 62.68
N GLY A 37 -21.16 -12.07 62.17
CA GLY A 37 -21.79 -10.95 62.86
C GLY A 37 -20.92 -10.26 63.91
N ALA A 38 -19.68 -10.70 64.14
CA ALA A 38 -18.70 -10.04 65.01
C ALA A 38 -17.99 -8.89 64.30
N ASP A 39 -18.76 -7.87 63.92
CA ASP A 39 -18.32 -6.83 62.98
C ASP A 39 -17.45 -5.74 63.61
N ILE A 40 -16.63 -5.11 62.79
CA ILE A 40 -15.78 -3.99 63.18
C ILE A 40 -16.43 -2.68 62.77
N HIS A 41 -16.57 -1.73 63.69
CA HIS A 41 -16.93 -0.34 63.38
C HIS A 41 -15.86 0.60 63.93
N SER A 42 -15.13 1.28 63.04
CA SER A 42 -14.08 2.21 63.45
C SER A 42 -13.77 3.30 62.42
N ASP A 43 -13.20 4.41 62.85
CA ASP A 43 -12.69 5.43 61.91
C ASP A 43 -11.35 5.00 61.31
N SER A 44 -10.58 4.16 62.02
CA SER A 44 -9.31 3.62 61.54
C SER A 44 -9.03 2.24 62.10
N LEU A 45 -8.71 1.30 61.21
CA LEU A 45 -8.35 -0.08 61.52
C LEU A 45 -6.92 -0.39 61.06
N LEU A 46 -6.10 -0.84 62.01
CA LEU A 46 -4.86 -1.55 61.73
C LEU A 46 -5.03 -3.03 62.12
N ALA A 47 -5.08 -3.90 61.14
CA ALA A 47 -5.20 -5.35 61.32
C ALA A 47 -3.88 -6.04 60.92
N SER A 48 -3.30 -6.85 61.79
CA SER A 48 -2.07 -7.56 61.45
C SER A 48 -1.98 -8.97 62.02
N SER A 49 -1.34 -9.86 61.26
CA SER A 49 -0.85 -11.16 61.70
C SER A 49 0.59 -11.34 61.19
N GLU A 50 1.54 -11.67 62.07
CA GLU A 50 2.97 -11.74 61.70
C GLU A 50 3.26 -12.91 60.75
N THR A 51 2.63 -14.07 60.97
CA THR A 51 2.82 -15.27 60.12
C THR A 51 1.53 -15.88 59.59
N GLY A 52 0.38 -15.54 60.19
CA GLY A 52 -0.93 -16.07 59.79
C GLY A 52 -1.68 -15.16 58.83
N SER A 53 -2.98 -15.39 58.74
CA SER A 53 -3.92 -14.62 57.91
C SER A 53 -4.67 -13.57 58.72
N VAL A 54 -5.11 -12.52 58.05
CA VAL A 54 -6.15 -11.60 58.52
C VAL A 54 -7.42 -11.91 57.71
N LEU A 55 -8.46 -12.42 58.36
CA LEU A 55 -9.69 -12.94 57.75
C LEU A 55 -10.91 -12.18 58.32
N LEU A 56 -11.12 -10.98 57.83
CA LEU A 56 -12.14 -10.03 58.30
C LEU A 56 -13.21 -9.78 57.20
N ALA A 57 -13.90 -10.86 56.80
CA ALA A 57 -14.76 -10.90 55.60
C ALA A 57 -16.27 -10.65 55.82
N ASN A 58 -16.69 -10.19 57.00
CA ASN A 58 -18.10 -9.92 57.31
C ASN A 58 -18.55 -8.71 56.50
N ALA A 59 -19.73 -8.79 55.89
CA ALA A 59 -20.24 -7.74 54.99
C ALA A 59 -20.59 -6.42 55.67
N THR A 60 -20.62 -6.40 56.99
CA THR A 60 -21.10 -5.30 57.83
C THR A 60 -19.99 -4.60 58.60
N ASN A 61 -18.71 -4.97 58.39
CA ASN A 61 -17.63 -4.15 58.91
C ASN A 61 -17.67 -2.78 58.24
N GLU A 62 -17.26 -1.76 58.96
CA GLU A 62 -17.28 -0.38 58.52
C GLU A 62 -16.04 0.32 59.08
N THR A 63 -15.15 0.71 58.18
CA THR A 63 -13.89 1.38 58.53
C THR A 63 -13.65 2.63 57.70
N GLY A 64 -13.27 3.74 58.36
CA GLY A 64 -12.85 4.94 57.65
C GLY A 64 -11.52 4.74 56.90
N LEU A 65 -10.46 4.36 57.62
CA LEU A 65 -9.14 4.08 57.07
C LEU A 65 -8.70 2.65 57.40
N LEU A 66 -8.18 1.93 56.42
CA LEU A 66 -7.66 0.58 56.56
C LEU A 66 -6.15 0.54 56.35
N ALA A 67 -5.46 -0.24 57.18
CA ALA A 67 -4.06 -0.62 57.03
C ALA A 67 -3.83 -2.02 57.59
N GLY A 68 -2.81 -2.72 57.12
CA GLY A 68 -2.57 -4.06 57.63
C GLY A 68 -1.47 -4.88 56.97
N GLN A 69 -1.19 -6.00 57.62
CA GLN A 69 -0.19 -6.97 57.17
C GLN A 69 -0.62 -8.38 57.55
N ALA A 70 -0.45 -9.33 56.65
CA ALA A 70 -0.60 -10.76 56.93
C ALA A 70 0.62 -11.52 56.42
N GLY A 71 1.00 -12.62 57.08
CA GLY A 71 2.00 -13.54 56.55
C GLY A 71 1.49 -14.37 55.38
N GLN A 72 0.17 -14.55 55.30
CA GLN A 72 -0.51 -15.33 54.26
C GLN A 72 -1.57 -14.48 53.56
N THR A 73 -2.84 -14.59 53.96
CA THR A 73 -3.96 -13.90 53.31
C THR A 73 -4.38 -12.69 54.13
N PHE A 74 -4.63 -11.55 53.47
CA PHE A 74 -5.33 -10.40 54.04
C PHE A 74 -6.67 -10.23 53.33
N SER A 75 -7.75 -10.61 54.00
CA SER A 75 -9.12 -10.45 53.52
C SER A 75 -9.87 -9.45 54.39
N TYR A 76 -10.42 -8.42 53.76
CA TYR A 76 -11.28 -7.45 54.41
C TYR A 76 -12.49 -7.13 53.53
N ARG A 77 -13.67 -7.15 54.14
CA ARG A 77 -14.92 -6.71 53.52
C ARG A 77 -15.51 -5.56 54.31
N ASP A 78 -15.93 -4.52 53.61
CA ASP A 78 -16.58 -3.33 54.17
C ASP A 78 -18.01 -3.18 53.64
N ALA A 79 -18.91 -2.67 54.47
CA ALA A 79 -20.31 -2.41 54.15
C ALA A 79 -20.48 -1.27 53.14
N THR A 80 -19.61 -0.27 53.21
CA THR A 80 -19.62 0.89 52.33
C THR A 80 -18.39 0.89 51.43
N GLY A 81 -17.41 1.75 51.69
CA GLY A 81 -16.18 1.88 50.93
C GLY A 81 -14.97 1.42 51.72
N ILE A 82 -13.86 1.22 51.04
CA ILE A 82 -12.56 0.98 51.66
C ILE A 82 -11.65 2.14 51.27
N VAL A 83 -11.00 2.76 52.24
CA VAL A 83 -9.92 3.72 51.99
C VAL A 83 -8.65 3.18 52.64
N LEU A 84 -7.65 2.84 51.83
CA LEU A 84 -6.34 2.47 52.35
C LEU A 84 -5.63 3.72 52.86
N GLY A 85 -5.47 3.83 54.19
CA GLY A 85 -4.76 4.94 54.83
C GLY A 85 -3.25 4.71 54.95
N SER A 86 -2.83 3.44 54.85
CA SER A 86 -1.44 3.01 54.76
C SER A 86 -1.41 1.69 54.00
N GLY A 87 -0.22 1.22 53.63
CA GLY A 87 -0.06 0.04 52.79
C GLY A 87 -0.61 -1.26 53.39
N ILE A 88 -0.94 -2.19 52.49
CA ILE A 88 -1.34 -3.57 52.79
C ILE A 88 -0.23 -4.50 52.30
N ARG A 89 0.19 -5.45 53.14
CA ARG A 89 1.21 -6.45 52.77
C ARG A 89 0.75 -7.86 53.09
N ALA A 90 0.68 -8.74 52.10
CA ALA A 90 0.33 -10.15 52.29
C ALA A 90 0.67 -10.95 51.03
N ALA A 91 0.76 -12.28 51.09
CA ALA A 91 0.91 -13.08 49.87
C ALA A 91 -0.35 -12.96 48.98
N GLN A 92 -1.53 -13.00 49.60
CA GLN A 92 -2.82 -12.85 48.92
C GLN A 92 -3.64 -11.76 49.60
N VAL A 93 -4.24 -10.87 48.82
CA VAL A 93 -5.08 -9.77 49.31
C VAL A 93 -6.46 -9.85 48.66
N SER A 94 -7.52 -9.76 49.47
CA SER A 94 -8.91 -9.71 49.02
C SER A 94 -9.60 -8.52 49.69
N LEU A 95 -9.85 -7.45 48.93
CA LEU A 95 -10.48 -6.22 49.40
C LEU A 95 -11.85 -6.08 48.72
N ARG A 96 -12.91 -6.08 49.52
CA ARG A 96 -14.29 -6.05 49.01
C ARG A 96 -15.07 -4.90 49.63
N ALA A 97 -15.27 -3.84 48.88
CA ALA A 97 -16.17 -2.74 49.23
C ALA A 97 -17.61 -3.06 48.82
N GLY A 98 -18.57 -2.80 49.71
CA GLY A 98 -19.99 -2.92 49.44
C GLY A 98 -20.51 -1.72 48.65
N LYS A 99 -21.18 -0.79 49.34
CA LYS A 99 -21.94 0.31 48.72
C LYS A 99 -21.11 1.52 48.26
N GLY A 100 -19.80 1.48 48.42
CA GLY A 100 -18.90 2.60 48.15
C GLY A 100 -17.67 2.20 47.34
N ASP A 101 -16.77 3.16 47.16
CA ASP A 101 -15.54 2.97 46.40
C ASP A 101 -14.48 2.21 47.22
N LEU A 102 -13.61 1.49 46.51
CA LEU A 102 -12.32 1.03 47.04
C LEU A 102 -11.25 2.00 46.54
N SER A 103 -10.63 2.74 47.44
CA SER A 103 -9.64 3.76 47.13
C SER A 103 -8.41 3.64 48.01
N GLN A 104 -7.35 4.33 47.63
CA GLN A 104 -6.13 4.39 48.42
C GLN A 104 -5.59 5.81 48.51
N GLN A 105 -5.04 6.15 49.67
CA GLN A 105 -4.31 7.39 49.87
C GLN A 105 -2.90 7.29 49.26
N PHE A 106 -2.28 8.44 49.03
CA PHE A 106 -0.91 8.49 48.54
C PHE A 106 0.05 7.76 49.49
N GLY A 107 0.84 6.82 48.97
CA GLY A 107 1.79 6.02 49.74
C GLY A 107 1.18 4.83 50.50
N ALA A 108 -0.13 4.61 50.38
CA ALA A 108 -0.79 3.40 50.87
C ALA A 108 -0.61 2.24 49.88
N ASP A 109 0.64 1.82 49.67
CA ASP A 109 1.03 0.86 48.65
C ASP A 109 0.60 -0.58 49.00
N ILE A 110 0.12 -1.34 48.02
CA ILE A 110 -0.23 -2.75 48.15
C ILE A 110 0.95 -3.59 47.67
N LEU A 111 1.47 -4.47 48.54
CA LEU A 111 2.50 -5.45 48.18
C LEU A 111 1.94 -6.86 48.37
N ALA A 112 1.69 -7.56 47.27
CA ALA A 112 1.15 -8.92 47.31
C ALA A 112 1.48 -9.74 46.08
N ASP A 113 1.39 -11.07 46.17
CA ASP A 113 1.48 -11.90 44.96
C ASP A 113 0.17 -11.84 44.19
N GLY A 114 -0.98 -11.84 44.88
CA GLY A 114 -2.31 -11.73 44.28
C GLY A 114 -3.18 -10.68 44.95
N LEU A 115 -3.88 -9.87 44.15
CA LEU A 115 -4.94 -8.97 44.61
C LEU A 115 -6.27 -9.28 43.94
N LEU A 116 -7.29 -9.50 44.77
CA LEU A 116 -8.69 -9.28 44.39
C LEU A 116 -9.14 -7.93 44.94
N ALA A 117 -9.51 -7.02 44.05
CA ALA A 117 -10.11 -5.75 44.38
C ALA A 117 -11.56 -5.71 43.85
N SER A 118 -12.54 -5.51 44.71
CA SER A 118 -13.93 -5.39 44.26
C SER A 118 -14.72 -4.29 44.95
N SER A 119 -15.57 -3.61 44.17
CA SER A 119 -16.62 -2.72 44.67
C SER A 119 -17.96 -3.10 44.05
N GLU A 120 -18.99 -3.37 44.88
CA GLU A 120 -20.29 -3.86 44.41
C GLU A 120 -21.09 -2.78 43.68
N THR A 121 -21.02 -1.52 44.12
CA THR A 121 -21.78 -0.41 43.52
C THR A 121 -20.91 0.79 43.12
N GLY A 122 -19.65 0.81 43.50
CA GLY A 122 -18.73 1.92 43.26
C GLY A 122 -17.60 1.56 42.29
N SER A 123 -16.52 2.31 42.40
CA SER A 123 -15.30 2.21 41.61
C SER A 123 -14.14 1.66 42.45
N VAL A 124 -13.11 1.18 41.76
CA VAL A 124 -11.81 0.81 42.34
C VAL A 124 -10.77 1.82 41.84
N TRP A 125 -10.11 2.51 42.78
CA TRP A 125 -9.11 3.54 42.52
C TRP A 125 -7.81 3.22 43.27
N LEU A 126 -7.00 2.34 42.68
CA LEU A 126 -5.74 1.87 43.24
C LEU A 126 -4.54 2.31 42.36
N ALA A 127 -4.38 3.62 42.21
CA ALA A 127 -3.49 4.27 41.24
C ALA A 127 -2.07 4.66 41.75
N ASN A 128 -1.60 4.07 42.85
CA ASN A 128 -0.31 4.38 43.45
C ASN A 128 0.76 3.67 42.63
N PRO A 129 1.80 4.38 42.18
CA PRO A 129 2.81 3.81 41.28
C PRO A 129 3.73 2.79 41.95
N ARG A 130 3.63 2.61 43.27
CA ARG A 130 4.45 1.69 44.07
C ARG A 130 3.71 0.44 44.53
N ASN A 131 2.45 0.26 44.12
CA ASN A 131 1.81 -1.04 44.25
C ASN A 131 2.67 -2.09 43.52
N ALA A 132 2.90 -3.24 44.13
CA ALA A 132 3.68 -4.31 43.53
C ALA A 132 2.91 -5.62 43.68
N LEU A 133 2.31 -6.02 42.57
CA LEU A 133 1.56 -7.26 42.41
C LEU A 133 2.17 -8.15 41.34
N HIS A 134 1.97 -9.45 41.49
CA HIS A 134 2.13 -10.38 40.38
C HIS A 134 0.80 -10.56 39.63
N ALA A 135 -0.27 -10.94 40.33
CA ALA A 135 -1.60 -11.23 39.76
C ALA A 135 -2.69 -10.28 40.27
N LEU A 136 -3.59 -9.89 39.37
CA LEU A 136 -4.72 -9.01 39.64
C LEU A 136 -6.02 -9.58 39.07
N ALA A 137 -7.06 -9.57 39.90
CA ALA A 137 -8.44 -9.80 39.49
C ALA A 137 -9.36 -8.78 40.15
N GLY A 138 -10.54 -8.52 39.56
CA GLY A 138 -11.41 -7.52 40.15
C GLY A 138 -12.77 -7.31 39.50
N ARG A 139 -13.62 -6.60 40.24
CA ARG A 139 -14.98 -6.23 39.80
C ARG A 139 -15.30 -4.81 40.29
N ALA A 140 -15.80 -3.95 39.42
CA ALA A 140 -16.31 -2.64 39.80
C ALA A 140 -17.62 -2.37 39.05
N ALA A 141 -18.59 -1.73 39.69
CA ALA A 141 -19.75 -1.22 38.95
C ALA A 141 -19.34 -0.02 38.07
N GLY A 142 -18.48 0.84 38.61
CA GLY A 142 -17.94 2.03 37.94
C GLY A 142 -16.60 1.77 37.25
N THR A 143 -15.62 2.62 37.55
CA THR A 143 -14.27 2.56 36.97
C THR A 143 -13.39 1.62 37.79
N PHE A 144 -12.47 0.92 37.13
CA PHE A 144 -11.42 0.14 37.74
C PHE A 144 -10.05 0.69 37.31
N VAL A 145 -9.34 1.36 38.22
CA VAL A 145 -8.01 1.91 38.01
C VAL A 145 -7.00 1.14 38.85
N PHE A 146 -5.97 0.63 38.20
CA PHE A 146 -4.83 0.03 38.88
C PHE A 146 -3.51 0.48 38.26
N THR A 147 -2.54 0.80 39.11
CA THR A 147 -1.16 1.07 38.70
C THR A 147 -0.23 0.11 39.44
N ASN A 148 0.75 -0.44 38.73
CA ASN A 148 1.75 -1.37 39.26
C ASN A 148 3.17 -0.86 39.00
N ALA A 149 4.09 -1.11 39.94
CA ALA A 149 5.48 -0.66 39.91
C ALA A 149 6.35 -1.45 38.93
N ASP A 150 5.94 -2.66 38.56
CA ASP A 150 6.63 -3.61 37.69
C ASP A 150 5.60 -4.30 36.77
N ASP A 151 5.94 -5.48 36.24
CA ASP A 151 5.06 -6.34 35.45
C ASP A 151 3.72 -6.63 36.15
N LEU A 152 2.62 -6.64 35.41
CA LEU A 152 1.29 -6.92 35.92
C LEU A 152 0.64 -8.05 35.12
N ARG A 153 0.13 -9.06 35.81
CA ARG A 153 -0.65 -10.14 35.19
C ARG A 153 -2.11 -10.09 35.60
N ILE A 154 -3.01 -10.02 34.62
CA ILE A 154 -4.44 -10.22 34.87
C ILE A 154 -4.70 -11.71 34.98
N GLY A 155 -5.24 -12.15 36.12
CA GLY A 155 -5.30 -13.56 36.46
C GLY A 155 -6.53 -13.96 37.26
N THR A 156 -6.43 -15.10 37.93
CA THR A 156 -7.44 -15.55 38.91
C THR A 156 -6.95 -15.32 40.35
N VAL A 157 -7.70 -14.54 41.12
CA VAL A 157 -7.42 -14.30 42.55
C VAL A 157 -8.69 -14.51 43.37
N ASP A 158 -8.60 -15.30 44.45
CA ASP A 158 -9.72 -15.59 45.35
C ASP A 158 -11.00 -16.05 44.62
N GLY A 159 -10.81 -16.94 43.63
CA GLY A 159 -11.87 -17.52 42.80
C GLY A 159 -12.47 -16.59 41.73
N VAL A 160 -12.01 -15.34 41.66
CA VAL A 160 -12.44 -14.37 40.64
C VAL A 160 -11.40 -14.34 39.52
N SER A 161 -11.85 -14.60 38.29
CA SER A 161 -11.02 -14.53 37.09
C SER A 161 -11.20 -13.19 36.38
N GLY A 162 -10.10 -12.58 35.96
CA GLY A 162 -10.09 -11.38 35.12
C GLY A 162 -10.66 -10.13 35.79
N ILE A 163 -11.06 -9.15 34.96
CA ILE A 163 -11.59 -7.86 35.41
C ILE A 163 -12.92 -7.58 34.73
N GLN A 164 -13.91 -7.12 35.50
CA GLN A 164 -15.16 -6.59 34.95
C GLN A 164 -15.45 -5.21 35.52
N ALA A 165 -15.65 -4.22 34.66
CA ALA A 165 -15.99 -2.86 35.07
C ALA A 165 -16.70 -2.07 33.97
N SER A 166 -17.23 -0.89 34.26
CA SER A 166 -17.71 0.01 33.18
C SER A 166 -16.55 0.59 32.37
N GLN A 167 -15.43 0.90 33.04
CA GLN A 167 -14.18 1.34 32.43
C GLN A 167 -13.01 0.72 33.19
N VAL A 168 -11.95 0.35 32.47
CA VAL A 168 -10.71 -0.20 33.04
C VAL A 168 -9.53 0.67 32.60
N LEU A 169 -8.69 1.07 33.56
CA LEU A 169 -7.39 1.71 33.34
C LEU A 169 -6.32 0.87 34.06
N LEU A 170 -5.43 0.28 33.28
CA LEU A 170 -4.30 -0.51 33.77
C LEU A 170 -3.00 0.17 33.37
N VAL A 171 -2.13 0.37 34.35
CA VAL A 171 -0.80 0.93 34.13
C VAL A 171 0.23 0.01 34.78
N GLY A 172 1.09 -0.60 33.98
CA GLY A 172 2.25 -1.38 34.43
C GLY A 172 3.55 -0.70 34.01
N ASN A 173 4.51 -0.58 34.92
CA ASN A 173 5.88 -0.15 34.61
C ASN A 173 6.76 -1.36 34.18
N GLY A 174 6.18 -2.23 33.37
CA GLY A 174 6.75 -3.47 32.88
C GLY A 174 5.84 -4.07 31.81
N ASP A 175 5.86 -5.39 31.68
CA ASP A 175 4.92 -6.13 30.84
C ASP A 175 3.52 -6.17 31.48
N LEU A 176 2.48 -6.09 30.66
CA LEU A 176 1.08 -6.30 31.07
C LEU A 176 0.53 -7.51 30.34
N ASP A 177 0.45 -8.64 31.03
CA ASP A 177 0.03 -9.91 30.43
C ASP A 177 -1.29 -10.42 31.04
N GLN A 178 -1.85 -11.46 30.42
CA GLN A 178 -3.10 -12.07 30.83
C GLN A 178 -2.99 -13.60 30.97
N GLU A 179 -3.62 -14.18 31.99
CA GLU A 179 -3.83 -15.62 32.14
C GLU A 179 -4.94 -16.14 31.23
N PRO A 180 -4.83 -17.36 30.71
CA PRO A 180 -5.90 -17.98 29.94
C PRO A 180 -7.24 -17.96 30.71
N GLY A 181 -8.28 -17.37 30.11
CA GLY A 181 -9.62 -17.26 30.71
C GLY A 181 -9.79 -16.16 31.76
N ALA A 182 -8.75 -15.38 32.05
CA ALA A 182 -8.81 -14.17 32.89
C ALA A 182 -9.26 -12.93 32.09
N ASP A 183 -10.43 -13.02 31.47
CA ASP A 183 -10.96 -12.02 30.53
C ASP A 183 -11.15 -10.62 31.16
N ILE A 184 -10.95 -9.59 30.36
CA ILE A 184 -11.26 -8.20 30.69
C ILE A 184 -12.55 -7.81 29.95
N VAL A 185 -13.61 -7.53 30.71
CA VAL A 185 -14.91 -7.14 30.16
C VAL A 185 -15.24 -5.73 30.65
N ALA A 186 -15.20 -4.75 29.74
CA ALA A 186 -15.49 -3.37 30.07
C ALA A 186 -16.03 -2.55 28.90
N GLY A 187 -16.75 -1.46 29.15
CA GLY A 187 -17.15 -0.56 28.06
C GLY A 187 -15.96 0.16 27.42
N ARG A 188 -14.91 0.42 28.20
CA ARG A 188 -13.71 1.16 27.80
C ARG A 188 -12.47 0.57 28.45
N LEU A 189 -11.38 0.43 27.70
CA LEU A 189 -10.08 0.04 28.22
C LEU A 189 -8.99 1.05 27.86
N VAL A 190 -8.20 1.42 28.85
CA VAL A 190 -6.88 2.01 28.69
C VAL A 190 -5.85 1.03 29.26
N ALA A 191 -4.97 0.52 28.42
CA ALA A 191 -3.88 -0.35 28.82
C ALA A 191 -2.53 0.32 28.51
N VAL A 192 -1.71 0.52 29.55
CA VAL A 192 -0.42 1.18 29.46
C VAL A 192 0.66 0.28 30.05
N GLY A 193 1.66 -0.07 29.26
CA GLY A 193 2.86 -0.78 29.66
C GLY A 193 4.11 -0.03 29.22
N THR A 194 5.16 0.04 30.05
CA THR A 194 6.49 0.43 29.56
C THR A 194 7.18 -0.73 28.82
N GLY A 195 6.81 -1.97 29.17
CA GLY A 195 7.10 -3.18 28.41
C GLY A 195 6.03 -3.48 27.37
N SER A 196 5.82 -4.76 27.08
CA SER A 196 4.78 -5.22 26.15
C SER A 196 3.44 -5.37 26.85
N VAL A 197 2.36 -5.10 26.13
CA VAL A 197 0.97 -5.38 26.56
C VAL A 197 0.45 -6.56 25.74
N ARG A 198 0.08 -7.66 26.39
CA ARG A 198 -0.45 -8.88 25.76
C ARG A 198 -1.76 -9.30 26.43
N LEU A 199 -2.86 -8.84 25.85
CA LEU A 199 -4.22 -9.06 26.34
C LEU A 199 -5.00 -9.86 25.28
N GLU A 200 -4.63 -11.12 25.15
CA GLU A 200 -4.95 -11.96 23.98
C GLU A 200 -6.09 -12.95 24.21
N ASN A 201 -6.71 -12.93 25.40
CA ASN A 201 -7.81 -13.84 25.65
C ASN A 201 -8.97 -13.61 24.70
N PRO A 202 -9.57 -14.68 24.16
CA PRO A 202 -10.66 -14.58 23.20
C PRO A 202 -11.98 -14.07 23.78
N GLY A 203 -12.10 -14.01 25.11
CA GLY A 203 -13.28 -13.52 25.83
C GLY A 203 -13.18 -12.05 26.29
N ASN A 204 -12.06 -11.37 26.05
CA ASN A 204 -11.96 -9.93 26.30
C ASN A 204 -13.00 -9.19 25.46
N GLU A 205 -13.65 -8.18 26.03
CA GLU A 205 -14.76 -7.50 25.36
C GLU A 205 -14.79 -6.03 25.76
N MET A 206 -14.75 -5.16 24.74
CA MET A 206 -14.87 -3.71 24.92
C MET A 206 -15.34 -2.94 23.70
N SER A 207 -16.03 -1.83 23.96
CA SER A 207 -16.48 -0.95 22.88
C SER A 207 -15.40 0.05 22.43
N LEU A 208 -14.51 0.47 23.34
CA LEU A 208 -13.48 1.48 23.06
C LEU A 208 -12.13 1.11 23.68
N LEU A 209 -11.07 1.16 22.87
CA LEU A 209 -9.72 0.80 23.27
C LEU A 209 -8.73 1.96 23.08
N VAL A 210 -7.86 2.14 24.07
CA VAL A 210 -6.63 2.92 23.98
C VAL A 210 -5.46 2.08 24.51
N GLY A 211 -4.36 2.06 23.78
CA GLY A 211 -3.22 1.20 24.07
C GLY A 211 -1.88 1.90 23.96
N LEU A 212 -1.02 1.74 24.96
CA LEU A 212 0.35 2.26 24.93
C LEU A 212 1.29 1.16 25.43
N ALA A 213 2.24 0.75 24.60
CA ALA A 213 3.29 -0.19 24.96
C ALA A 213 4.64 0.27 24.39
N GLY A 214 5.75 -0.22 24.95
CA GLY A 214 7.06 -0.01 24.36
C GLY A 214 7.24 -0.89 23.11
N PRO A 215 7.49 -2.21 23.28
CA PRO A 215 7.76 -3.12 22.17
C PRO A 215 6.49 -3.54 21.43
N THR A 216 5.60 -4.29 22.10
CA THR A 216 4.42 -4.89 21.46
C THR A 216 3.15 -4.52 22.21
N PHE A 217 2.12 -4.12 21.47
CA PHE A 217 0.75 -4.05 21.95
C PHE A 217 -0.10 -5.09 21.21
N SER A 218 -0.50 -6.16 21.89
CA SER A 218 -1.35 -7.22 21.37
C SER A 218 -2.66 -7.26 22.14
N TYR A 219 -3.77 -7.14 21.41
CA TYR A 219 -5.11 -7.20 22.00
C TYR A 219 -6.04 -8.03 21.12
N ARG A 220 -6.74 -8.98 21.74
CA ARG A 220 -7.81 -9.76 21.12
C ARG A 220 -9.14 -9.38 21.74
N ASP A 221 -10.14 -9.11 20.91
CA ASP A 221 -11.52 -8.89 21.32
C ASP A 221 -12.44 -10.04 20.90
N ALA A 222 -13.46 -10.30 21.71
CA ALA A 222 -14.48 -11.31 21.46
C ALA A 222 -15.44 -10.89 20.34
N THR A 223 -15.79 -9.61 20.26
CA THR A 223 -16.68 -9.05 19.25
C THR A 223 -15.97 -8.10 18.30
N GLY A 224 -16.14 -6.80 18.45
CA GLY A 224 -15.56 -5.76 17.62
C GLY A 224 -15.21 -4.55 18.46
N ILE A 225 -14.15 -3.85 18.07
CA ILE A 225 -13.59 -2.74 18.84
C ILE A 225 -13.48 -1.47 18.02
N VAL A 226 -13.59 -0.35 18.73
CA VAL A 226 -13.28 0.97 18.21
C VAL A 226 -12.01 1.48 18.89
N LEU A 227 -10.98 1.82 18.12
CA LEU A 227 -9.83 2.55 18.65
C LEU A 227 -10.24 3.99 18.94
N GLY A 228 -9.91 4.47 20.13
CA GLY A 228 -10.57 5.62 20.73
C GLY A 228 -9.66 6.71 21.28
N ILE A 229 -10.31 7.61 22.02
CA ILE A 229 -9.67 8.59 22.90
C ILE A 229 -10.33 8.44 24.27
N ILE A 230 -9.52 8.27 25.31
CA ILE A 230 -9.96 8.13 26.71
C ILE A 230 -8.99 8.93 27.57
N ASP A 231 -9.50 9.87 28.36
CA ASP A 231 -8.71 10.66 29.32
C ASP A 231 -7.42 11.24 28.70
N GLU A 232 -7.58 11.94 27.57
CA GLU A 232 -6.53 12.59 26.77
C GLU A 232 -5.52 11.66 26.07
N ARG A 233 -5.63 10.34 26.28
CA ARG A 233 -4.84 9.35 25.54
C ARG A 233 -5.60 8.92 24.29
N SER A 234 -4.88 8.74 23.19
CA SER A 234 -5.46 8.45 21.88
C SER A 234 -4.81 7.23 21.21
N GLY A 235 -5.66 6.43 20.57
CA GLY A 235 -5.28 5.35 19.67
C GLY A 235 -4.43 4.26 20.31
N VAL A 236 -3.58 3.64 19.49
CA VAL A 236 -2.67 2.57 19.94
C VAL A 236 -1.26 2.88 19.47
N LYS A 237 -0.29 2.80 20.39
CA LYS A 237 1.12 3.14 20.13
C LYS A 237 2.05 2.09 20.72
N ALA A 238 2.88 1.49 19.86
CA ALA A 238 3.93 0.52 20.20
C ALA A 238 4.81 0.26 18.97
N SER A 239 6.02 -0.28 19.09
CA SER A 239 6.80 -0.70 17.92
C SER A 239 6.05 -1.73 17.05
N GLN A 240 5.35 -2.67 17.66
CA GLN A 240 4.47 -3.62 16.98
C GLN A 240 3.07 -3.59 17.57
N VAL A 241 2.07 -3.52 16.71
CA VAL A 241 0.66 -3.55 17.10
C VAL A 241 -0.03 -4.74 16.45
N LEU A 242 -0.62 -5.61 17.28
CA LEU A 242 -1.42 -6.76 16.87
C LEU A 242 -2.84 -6.58 17.41
N LEU A 243 -3.80 -6.45 16.50
CA LEU A 243 -5.21 -6.26 16.86
C LEU A 243 -6.05 -7.35 16.19
N GLN A 244 -6.76 -8.12 17.01
CA GLN A 244 -7.63 -9.19 16.51
C GLN A 244 -9.03 -9.05 17.11
N VAL A 245 -10.06 -9.18 16.27
CA VAL A 245 -11.45 -9.18 16.71
C VAL A 245 -12.16 -10.43 16.20
N GLY A 246 -12.90 -11.10 17.10
CA GLY A 246 -13.59 -12.36 16.80
C GLY A 246 -14.90 -12.18 16.03
N LYS A 247 -15.82 -11.37 16.57
CA LYS A 247 -17.18 -11.18 16.01
C LYS A 247 -17.49 -9.72 15.76
N GLY A 248 -17.18 -9.22 14.58
CA GLY A 248 -17.54 -7.84 14.19
C GLY A 248 -16.36 -7.06 13.65
N ASP A 249 -16.49 -5.74 13.69
CA ASP A 249 -15.57 -4.84 13.01
C ASP A 249 -14.45 -4.34 13.95
N LEU A 250 -13.25 -4.21 13.39
CA LEU A 250 -12.17 -3.42 13.97
C LEU A 250 -12.21 -2.05 13.30
N SER A 251 -12.51 -1.00 14.07
CA SER A 251 -12.65 0.36 13.55
C SER A 251 -11.90 1.38 14.40
N GLN A 252 -11.86 2.63 13.97
CA GLN A 252 -11.25 3.72 14.72
C GLN A 252 -12.01 5.03 14.56
N ILE A 253 -11.99 5.85 15.61
CA ILE A 253 -12.50 7.22 15.54
C ILE A 253 -11.45 8.18 14.97
N VAL A 254 -11.89 9.37 14.57
CA VAL A 254 -11.00 10.46 14.15
C VAL A 254 -10.10 10.88 15.33
N GLY A 255 -8.79 11.00 15.08
CA GLY A 255 -7.80 11.37 16.09
C GLY A 255 -7.30 10.21 16.98
N ALA A 256 -7.83 9.00 16.82
CA ALA A 256 -7.26 7.79 17.41
C ALA A 256 -6.14 7.27 16.52
N ASP A 257 -4.93 7.82 16.70
CA ASP A 257 -3.77 7.50 15.87
C ASP A 257 -3.22 6.10 16.15
N LEU A 258 -2.94 5.34 15.08
CA LEU A 258 -2.14 4.12 15.13
C LEU A 258 -0.69 4.44 14.81
N LEU A 259 0.18 4.43 15.81
CA LEU A 259 1.62 4.72 15.64
C LEU A 259 2.44 3.47 15.95
N ALA A 260 3.04 2.87 14.92
CA ALA A 260 3.83 1.65 15.07
C ALA A 260 4.90 1.51 13.99
N ASP A 261 5.85 0.60 14.18
CA ASP A 261 6.72 0.15 13.09
C ASP A 261 6.01 -0.92 12.25
N SER A 262 5.22 -1.78 12.89
CA SER A 262 4.43 -2.82 12.21
C SER A 262 3.03 -2.98 12.79
N LEU A 263 2.05 -3.21 11.92
CA LEU A 263 0.64 -3.42 12.26
C LEU A 263 0.13 -4.73 11.64
N LEU A 264 -0.42 -5.59 12.49
CA LEU A 264 -1.31 -6.68 12.11
C LEU A 264 -2.74 -6.35 12.58
N ALA A 265 -3.67 -6.27 11.63
CA ALA A 265 -5.09 -6.04 11.92
C ALA A 265 -5.93 -7.20 11.38
N ILE A 266 -6.68 -7.88 12.26
CA ILE A 266 -7.50 -9.04 11.92
C ILE A 266 -8.92 -8.84 12.41
N SER A 267 -9.89 -9.02 11.50
CA SER A 267 -11.29 -9.26 11.84
C SER A 267 -11.74 -10.61 11.27
N GLU A 268 -12.09 -11.55 12.15
CA GLU A 268 -12.41 -12.93 11.75
C GLU A 268 -13.72 -13.04 10.98
N THR A 269 -14.71 -12.20 11.29
CA THR A 269 -16.06 -12.26 10.68
C THR A 269 -16.57 -10.93 10.14
N GLY A 270 -15.91 -9.82 10.46
CA GLY A 270 -16.30 -8.47 10.03
C GLY A 270 -15.24 -7.79 9.17
N SER A 271 -15.21 -6.46 9.25
CA SER A 271 -14.33 -5.58 8.49
C SER A 271 -13.25 -4.96 9.37
N VAL A 272 -12.15 -4.55 8.75
CA VAL A 272 -11.16 -3.63 9.32
C VAL A 272 -11.35 -2.27 8.67
N ARG A 273 -11.58 -1.22 9.46
CA ARG A 273 -11.80 0.17 9.03
C ARG A 273 -10.94 1.14 9.82
N LEU A 274 -9.72 1.34 9.35
CA LEU A 274 -8.68 2.08 10.02
C LEU A 274 -8.27 3.31 9.20
N GLU A 275 -9.12 4.35 9.22
CA GLU A 275 -9.16 5.41 8.20
C GLU A 275 -8.62 6.78 8.64
N ASN A 276 -8.08 6.92 9.86
CA ASN A 276 -7.52 8.19 10.33
C ASN A 276 -6.26 8.51 9.50
N PRO A 277 -6.17 9.69 8.88
CA PRO A 277 -5.08 10.04 7.97
C PRO A 277 -3.70 10.13 8.64
N THR A 278 -3.65 10.12 9.97
CA THR A 278 -2.45 10.23 10.80
C THR A 278 -1.93 8.90 11.32
N ASN A 279 -2.55 7.77 10.96
CA ASN A 279 -1.94 6.46 11.19
C ASN A 279 -0.56 6.40 10.52
N ALA A 280 0.43 5.80 11.17
CA ALA A 280 1.79 5.74 10.64
C ALA A 280 2.54 4.41 10.87
N PRO A 281 1.94 3.21 10.68
CA PRO A 281 2.72 1.98 10.54
C PRO A 281 3.64 2.02 9.30
N TYR A 282 4.84 1.44 9.44
CA TYR A 282 5.75 1.23 8.32
C TYR A 282 5.49 -0.08 7.57
N VAL A 283 5.14 -1.15 8.30
CA VAL A 283 4.74 -2.45 7.74
C VAL A 283 3.31 -2.78 8.11
N LEU A 284 2.51 -3.19 7.13
CA LEU A 284 1.11 -3.58 7.29
C LEU A 284 0.90 -5.03 6.84
N ALA A 285 0.20 -5.80 7.66
CA ALA A 285 -0.44 -7.06 7.30
C ALA A 285 -1.86 -7.10 7.87
N GLY A 286 -2.73 -7.92 7.27
CA GLY A 286 -4.08 -8.02 7.79
C GLY A 286 -5.00 -9.04 7.14
N ARG A 287 -6.11 -9.30 7.84
CA ARG A 287 -7.17 -10.20 7.42
C ARG A 287 -8.53 -9.59 7.75
N ALA A 288 -9.50 -9.69 6.85
CA ALA A 288 -10.90 -9.36 7.16
C ALA A 288 -11.86 -10.27 6.38
N ALA A 289 -12.94 -10.75 6.98
CA ALA A 289 -13.97 -11.43 6.20
C ALA A 289 -14.71 -10.45 5.27
N GLY A 290 -14.96 -9.24 5.76
CA GLY A 290 -15.56 -8.12 5.04
C GLY A 290 -14.53 -7.23 4.34
N ALA A 291 -14.65 -5.92 4.50
CA ALA A 291 -13.72 -4.97 3.91
C ALA A 291 -12.46 -4.81 4.76
N PHE A 292 -11.31 -4.57 4.13
CA PHE A 292 -10.11 -4.07 4.78
C PHE A 292 -9.79 -2.69 4.23
N VAL A 293 -10.07 -1.65 5.02
CA VAL A 293 -9.86 -0.25 4.68
C VAL A 293 -8.79 0.32 5.61
N PHE A 294 -7.70 0.82 5.04
CA PHE A 294 -6.59 1.39 5.79
C PHE A 294 -6.08 2.67 5.14
N VAL A 295 -5.88 3.71 5.94
CA VAL A 295 -5.22 4.96 5.53
C VAL A 295 -3.95 5.14 6.37
N ASN A 296 -2.85 5.53 5.71
CA ASN A 296 -1.54 5.80 6.29
C ASN A 296 -1.06 7.20 5.93
N ALA A 297 -0.37 7.89 6.83
CA ALA A 297 0.21 9.20 6.60
C ALA A 297 1.42 9.14 5.64
N ASP A 298 2.32 8.18 5.87
CA ASP A 298 3.66 8.15 5.27
C ASP A 298 3.88 6.95 4.35
N ALA A 299 5.12 6.70 3.92
CA ALA A 299 5.47 5.54 3.11
C ALA A 299 5.05 4.24 3.82
N LEU A 300 4.58 3.25 3.05
CA LEU A 300 4.00 2.03 3.61
C LEU A 300 4.53 0.80 2.87
N ARG A 301 4.76 -0.27 3.61
CA ARG A 301 5.06 -1.60 3.07
C ARG A 301 3.93 -2.56 3.42
N ILE A 302 3.32 -3.20 2.43
CA ILE A 302 2.47 -4.37 2.66
C ILE A 302 3.41 -5.57 2.73
N GLY A 303 3.59 -6.12 3.93
CA GLY A 303 4.63 -7.10 4.23
C GLY A 303 4.12 -8.21 5.15
N SER A 304 5.02 -8.79 5.94
CA SER A 304 4.67 -9.81 6.94
C SER A 304 4.79 -9.23 8.34
N VAL A 305 3.76 -9.45 9.17
CA VAL A 305 3.74 -9.10 10.59
C VAL A 305 3.21 -10.30 11.34
N ASP A 306 3.95 -10.77 12.36
CA ASP A 306 3.60 -11.94 13.17
C ASP A 306 3.18 -13.16 12.32
N GLU A 307 4.07 -13.56 11.41
CA GLU A 307 3.89 -14.67 10.44
C GLU A 307 2.73 -14.49 9.42
N VAL A 308 1.90 -13.46 9.57
CA VAL A 308 0.84 -13.13 8.61
C VAL A 308 1.41 -12.25 7.50
N GLY A 309 1.47 -12.81 6.29
CA GLY A 309 1.87 -12.08 5.08
C GLY A 309 0.71 -11.37 4.40
N GLY A 310 0.91 -10.10 4.04
CA GLY A 310 0.07 -9.35 3.13
C GLY A 310 -1.31 -9.00 3.68
N VAL A 311 -2.20 -8.56 2.78
CA VAL A 311 -3.58 -8.20 3.12
C VAL A 311 -4.55 -9.09 2.34
N VAL A 312 -5.40 -9.82 3.06
CA VAL A 312 -6.44 -10.66 2.46
C VAL A 312 -7.78 -10.29 3.04
N ALA A 313 -8.73 -9.88 2.21
CA ALA A 313 -10.07 -9.51 2.68
C ALA A 313 -11.16 -9.74 1.65
N GLY A 314 -12.44 -9.61 2.02
CA GLY A 314 -13.56 -9.57 1.07
C GLY A 314 -13.36 -8.48 0.00
N SER A 315 -13.04 -7.26 0.42
CA SER A 315 -12.54 -6.18 -0.43
C SER A 315 -11.36 -5.48 0.25
N VAL A 316 -10.46 -4.88 -0.53
CA VAL A 316 -9.28 -4.20 0.01
C VAL A 316 -9.25 -2.76 -0.49
N LEU A 317 -9.02 -1.82 0.43
CA LEU A 317 -8.65 -0.44 0.15
C LEU A 317 -7.49 -0.06 1.08
N VAL A 318 -6.28 0.08 0.53
CA VAL A 318 -5.12 0.57 1.28
C VAL A 318 -4.62 1.85 0.63
N ARG A 319 -4.52 2.92 1.43
CA ARG A 319 -4.07 4.22 0.96
C ARG A 319 -2.95 4.76 1.83
N ASN A 320 -1.81 5.13 1.24
CA ASN A 320 -0.80 5.93 1.92
C ASN A 320 -0.71 7.33 1.29
N LEU A 321 -0.70 8.37 2.13
CA LEU A 321 -0.85 9.76 1.69
C LEU A 321 0.45 10.35 1.14
N LEU A 322 1.59 9.95 1.69
CA LEU A 322 2.92 10.38 1.28
C LEU A 322 3.84 9.18 1.05
N GLY A 323 4.86 9.36 0.19
CA GLY A 323 5.87 8.33 -0.07
C GLY A 323 5.35 7.13 -0.87
N ASP A 324 6.26 6.18 -1.11
CA ASP A 324 5.98 5.00 -1.93
C ASP A 324 5.15 3.94 -1.17
N LEU A 325 4.34 3.18 -1.92
CA LEU A 325 3.73 1.93 -1.45
C LEU A 325 4.57 0.76 -1.94
N THR A 326 5.16 0.00 -1.03
CA THR A 326 5.94 -1.19 -1.37
C THR A 326 5.14 -2.47 -1.12
N LEU A 327 5.18 -3.42 -2.06
CA LEU A 327 4.63 -4.75 -1.92
C LEU A 327 5.75 -5.76 -1.66
N ASP A 328 5.85 -6.21 -0.40
CA ASP A 328 6.71 -7.34 0.00
C ASP A 328 5.92 -8.63 0.21
N ALA A 329 4.60 -8.53 0.28
CA ALA A 329 3.66 -9.63 0.40
C ALA A 329 2.42 -9.37 -0.50
N PRO A 330 1.65 -10.42 -0.88
CA PRO A 330 0.54 -10.28 -1.80
C PRO A 330 -0.66 -9.56 -1.20
N VAL A 331 -1.51 -9.02 -2.07
CA VAL A 331 -2.83 -8.45 -1.72
C VAL A 331 -3.92 -9.25 -2.43
N ALA A 332 -4.95 -9.66 -1.69
CA ALA A 332 -6.06 -10.42 -2.25
C ALA A 332 -7.43 -9.93 -1.76
N ALA A 333 -8.29 -9.55 -2.70
CA ALA A 333 -9.72 -9.34 -2.47
C ALA A 333 -10.50 -10.60 -2.89
N THR A 334 -11.13 -11.27 -1.93
CA THR A 334 -11.75 -12.60 -2.10
C THR A 334 -13.19 -12.55 -2.64
N ALA A 335 -13.85 -11.39 -2.54
CA ALA A 335 -15.23 -11.18 -2.98
C ALA A 335 -15.43 -9.95 -3.89
N GLY A 336 -14.71 -8.86 -3.64
CA GLY A 336 -14.84 -7.58 -4.34
C GLY A 336 -13.56 -7.13 -5.05
N SER A 337 -13.30 -5.83 -4.99
CA SER A 337 -12.13 -5.18 -5.59
C SER A 337 -10.97 -5.02 -4.61
N ALA A 338 -9.77 -4.85 -5.17
CA ALA A 338 -8.57 -4.44 -4.44
C ALA A 338 -8.09 -3.08 -4.95
N VAL A 339 -8.13 -2.06 -4.10
CA VAL A 339 -7.69 -0.70 -4.44
C VAL A 339 -6.48 -0.35 -3.57
N LEU A 340 -5.37 -0.04 -4.23
CA LEU A 340 -4.16 0.45 -3.61
C LEU A 340 -3.93 1.88 -4.09
N ALA A 341 -3.70 2.81 -3.17
CA ALA A 341 -3.49 4.21 -3.51
C ALA A 341 -2.27 4.77 -2.79
N THR A 342 -1.37 5.43 -3.51
CA THR A 342 -0.13 5.95 -2.96
C THR A 342 0.14 7.39 -3.37
N GLY A 343 0.67 8.19 -2.45
CA GLY A 343 1.15 9.54 -2.71
C GLY A 343 2.49 9.60 -3.47
N GLY A 344 3.17 8.45 -3.62
CA GLY A 344 4.42 8.31 -4.37
C GLY A 344 4.27 7.32 -5.51
N ARG A 345 5.10 6.28 -5.52
CA ARG A 345 5.15 5.25 -6.57
C ARG A 345 4.79 3.88 -6.00
N LEU A 346 4.37 2.98 -6.88
CA LEU A 346 4.35 1.56 -6.56
C LEU A 346 5.78 0.99 -6.63
N GLN A 347 6.17 0.24 -5.60
CA GLN A 347 7.38 -0.56 -5.60
C GLN A 347 7.03 -2.04 -5.34
N ASN A 348 7.27 -2.90 -6.32
CA ASN A 348 7.05 -4.34 -6.23
C ASN A 348 8.30 -5.12 -6.68
N PRO A 349 9.45 -4.95 -6.01
CA PRO A 349 10.69 -5.61 -6.41
C PRO A 349 10.62 -7.14 -6.29
N GLY A 350 9.79 -7.65 -5.38
CA GLY A 350 9.61 -9.08 -5.13
C GLY A 350 8.62 -9.78 -6.05
N GLY A 351 7.94 -9.05 -6.96
CA GLY A 351 6.96 -9.63 -7.87
C GLY A 351 5.71 -10.18 -7.19
N GLN A 352 5.25 -9.50 -6.14
CA GLN A 352 4.05 -9.85 -5.40
C GLN A 352 2.79 -9.65 -6.24
N GLY A 353 1.82 -10.56 -6.05
CA GLY A 353 0.54 -10.51 -6.76
C GLY A 353 -0.47 -9.57 -6.09
N VAL A 354 -1.30 -8.94 -6.93
CA VAL A 354 -2.55 -8.28 -6.51
C VAL A 354 -3.69 -9.03 -7.22
N THR A 355 -4.61 -9.59 -6.43
CA THR A 355 -5.74 -10.37 -6.95
C THR A 355 -7.06 -9.83 -6.42
N ALA A 356 -8.09 -9.87 -7.25
CA ALA A 356 -9.42 -9.43 -6.91
C ALA A 356 -10.46 -10.24 -7.69
N ARG A 357 -11.67 -10.37 -7.15
CA ARG A 357 -12.79 -11.01 -7.86
C ARG A 357 -13.40 -10.12 -8.93
N SER A 358 -13.47 -8.81 -8.64
CA SER A 358 -13.95 -7.82 -9.60
C SER A 358 -12.77 -7.28 -10.39
N PHE A 359 -12.08 -6.31 -9.83
CA PHE A 359 -10.93 -5.65 -10.43
C PHE A 359 -9.95 -5.24 -9.35
N TRP A 360 -8.71 -4.97 -9.74
CA TRP A 360 -7.80 -4.19 -8.93
C TRP A 360 -7.43 -2.87 -9.59
N GLN A 361 -7.19 -1.86 -8.75
CA GLN A 361 -6.73 -0.55 -9.17
C GLN A 361 -5.54 -0.14 -8.32
N ILE A 362 -4.48 0.33 -8.98
CA ILE A 362 -3.32 0.89 -8.31
C ILE A 362 -3.19 2.35 -8.72
N TRP A 363 -3.41 3.24 -7.77
CA TRP A 363 -3.30 4.69 -7.93
C TRP A 363 -1.94 5.15 -7.42
N ALA A 364 -1.21 5.92 -8.23
CA ALA A 364 0.10 6.45 -7.88
C ALA A 364 0.27 7.89 -8.38
N ASP A 365 1.28 8.58 -7.86
CA ASP A 365 1.65 9.92 -8.34
C ASP A 365 2.24 9.86 -9.75
N THR A 366 3.19 8.94 -9.95
CA THR A 366 3.98 8.80 -11.17
C THR A 366 4.42 7.37 -11.40
N TRP A 367 4.67 7.02 -12.67
CA TRP A 367 5.27 5.75 -13.08
C TRP A 367 6.81 5.81 -13.11
N ILE A 368 7.39 7.01 -13.01
CA ILE A 368 8.84 7.20 -13.17
C ILE A 368 9.59 6.55 -12.00
N GLY A 369 10.36 5.51 -12.30
CA GLY A 369 11.09 4.72 -11.30
C GLY A 369 10.19 3.79 -10.48
N GLU A 370 8.99 3.47 -10.98
CA GLU A 370 8.17 2.39 -10.42
C GLU A 370 8.76 1.02 -10.74
N THR A 371 8.48 0.04 -9.89
CA THR A 371 8.79 -1.36 -10.15
C THR A 371 7.50 -2.17 -10.06
N ARG A 372 7.01 -2.73 -11.18
CA ARG A 372 5.73 -3.47 -11.19
C ARG A 372 5.84 -4.94 -10.78
N GLY A 373 7.03 -5.53 -10.88
CA GLY A 373 7.24 -6.94 -10.52
C GLY A 373 6.39 -7.93 -11.33
N GLY A 374 6.09 -7.61 -12.60
CA GLY A 374 5.26 -8.46 -13.46
C GLY A 374 3.75 -8.20 -13.35
N LEU A 375 3.29 -7.28 -12.50
CA LEU A 375 1.91 -6.82 -12.54
C LEU A 375 1.62 -6.08 -13.86
N ALA A 376 0.56 -6.50 -14.53
CA ALA A 376 0.08 -5.90 -15.77
C ALA A 376 -1.42 -5.61 -15.65
N GLY A 377 -1.85 -4.43 -16.11
CA GLY A 377 -3.27 -4.12 -16.23
C GLY A 377 -3.93 -4.96 -17.32
N SER A 378 -5.26 -4.91 -17.39
CA SER A 378 -6.04 -5.58 -18.43
C SER A 378 -6.86 -4.57 -19.25
N GLY A 379 -7.52 -5.08 -20.28
CA GLY A 379 -8.32 -4.26 -21.19
C GLY A 379 -7.48 -3.48 -22.21
N PRO A 380 -8.15 -2.67 -23.06
CA PRO A 380 -7.51 -1.91 -24.13
C PRO A 380 -6.66 -0.74 -23.62
N THR A 381 -6.95 -0.24 -22.41
CA THR A 381 -6.30 0.91 -21.76
C THR A 381 -5.88 0.54 -20.32
N PRO A 382 -4.83 -0.29 -20.15
CA PRO A 382 -4.41 -0.78 -18.83
C PRO A 382 -3.80 0.31 -17.93
N ASN A 383 -3.27 1.37 -18.53
CA ASN A 383 -2.69 2.53 -17.85
C ASN A 383 -3.50 3.79 -18.16
N LEU A 384 -3.88 4.54 -17.13
CA LEU A 384 -4.61 5.81 -17.23
C LEU A 384 -3.83 6.93 -16.52
N TYR A 385 -3.87 8.12 -17.09
CA TYR A 385 -3.06 9.27 -16.67
C TYR A 385 -3.91 10.52 -16.42
N GLY A 386 -3.40 11.46 -15.61
CA GLY A 386 -4.17 12.64 -15.21
C GLY A 386 -5.31 12.31 -14.23
N CYS A 387 -5.12 11.28 -13.41
CA CYS A 387 -6.10 10.74 -12.48
C CYS A 387 -5.79 11.13 -11.04
N THR A 388 -6.72 11.81 -10.36
CA THR A 388 -6.61 12.08 -8.92
C THR A 388 -7.47 11.10 -8.15
N TYR A 389 -6.90 10.43 -7.13
CA TYR A 389 -7.66 9.50 -6.28
C TYR A 389 -8.87 10.19 -5.63
N GLY A 390 -10.06 9.62 -5.78
CA GLY A 390 -11.33 10.18 -5.29
C GLY A 390 -11.81 11.43 -6.06
N GLY A 391 -11.10 11.85 -7.11
CA GLY A 391 -11.41 12.99 -7.95
C GLY A 391 -11.65 12.60 -9.42
N ALA A 392 -11.62 13.59 -10.30
CA ALA A 392 -11.76 13.36 -11.73
C ALA A 392 -10.48 12.71 -12.31
N CYS A 393 -10.69 11.79 -13.23
CA CYS A 393 -9.69 11.44 -14.23
C CYS A 393 -9.92 12.29 -15.47
N VAL A 394 -8.85 12.71 -16.13
CA VAL A 394 -8.92 13.36 -17.45
C VAL A 394 -9.76 12.54 -18.43
N SER A 395 -9.79 11.22 -18.27
CA SER A 395 -10.66 10.28 -18.98
C SER A 395 -11.62 9.51 -18.07
N ALA A 396 -12.63 10.20 -17.51
CA ALA A 396 -13.71 9.53 -16.77
C ALA A 396 -14.46 8.46 -17.60
N ALA A 397 -14.47 8.60 -18.93
CA ALA A 397 -15.08 7.63 -19.84
C ALA A 397 -14.34 6.27 -19.87
N ALA A 398 -13.01 6.26 -19.71
CA ALA A 398 -12.21 5.03 -19.76
C ALA A 398 -12.50 4.12 -18.56
N LEU A 399 -12.58 4.70 -17.36
CA LEU A 399 -12.97 4.01 -16.12
C LEU A 399 -14.39 3.42 -16.17
N ALA A 400 -15.33 4.13 -16.81
CA ALA A 400 -16.72 3.68 -16.92
C ALA A 400 -16.88 2.49 -17.88
N SER A 401 -16.04 2.37 -18.92
CA SER A 401 -16.04 1.22 -19.85
C SER A 401 -15.35 -0.03 -19.31
N SER A 402 -14.67 0.06 -18.17
CA SER A 402 -13.64 -0.89 -17.74
C SER A 402 -13.84 -1.43 -16.31
N ALA A 403 -15.07 -1.39 -15.78
CA ALA A 403 -15.37 -1.75 -14.39
C ALA A 403 -15.02 -3.20 -13.96
N ALA A 404 -14.49 -4.04 -14.86
CA ALA A 404 -13.97 -5.38 -14.59
C ALA A 404 -12.46 -5.53 -14.91
N ASP A 405 -11.84 -4.50 -15.49
CA ASP A 405 -10.43 -4.52 -15.86
C ASP A 405 -9.53 -4.00 -14.74
N ASN A 406 -8.31 -4.49 -14.76
CA ASN A 406 -7.27 -4.12 -13.83
C ASN A 406 -6.48 -2.91 -14.35
N HIS A 407 -6.30 -1.90 -13.52
CA HIS A 407 -5.72 -0.63 -13.98
C HIS A 407 -4.60 -0.10 -13.09
N PHE A 408 -3.63 0.53 -13.74
CA PHE A 408 -2.75 1.51 -13.13
C PHE A 408 -3.25 2.91 -13.45
N LEU A 409 -3.35 3.76 -12.43
CA LEU A 409 -3.85 5.12 -12.53
C LEU A 409 -2.82 6.10 -11.97
N TYR A 410 -2.45 7.08 -12.77
CA TYR A 410 -1.40 8.03 -12.43
C TYR A 410 -1.92 9.47 -12.40
N ARG A 411 -1.48 10.23 -11.40
CA ARG A 411 -1.78 11.67 -11.34
C ARG A 411 -1.06 12.45 -12.44
N GLN A 412 0.20 12.14 -12.71
CA GLN A 412 0.97 12.79 -13.77
C GLN A 412 0.51 12.34 -15.16
N GLN A 413 0.78 13.16 -16.18
CA GLN A 413 0.48 12.85 -17.58
C GLN A 413 1.76 12.76 -18.43
N PRO A 414 1.95 11.66 -19.18
CA PRO A 414 3.02 11.58 -20.17
C PRO A 414 2.67 12.39 -21.41
N SER A 415 3.69 12.83 -22.14
CA SER A 415 3.52 13.48 -23.44
C SER A 415 3.74 12.49 -24.58
N ALA A 416 2.79 12.40 -25.51
CA ALA A 416 2.95 11.65 -26.76
C ALA A 416 2.81 12.59 -27.96
N ARG A 417 3.47 12.23 -29.06
CA ARG A 417 3.48 13.01 -30.30
C ARG A 417 2.78 12.27 -31.41
N ILE A 418 1.80 12.91 -32.02
CA ILE A 418 1.17 12.46 -33.27
C ILE A 418 2.05 12.96 -34.42
N VAL A 419 2.79 12.05 -35.05
CA VAL A 419 3.70 12.37 -36.14
C VAL A 419 3.01 12.06 -37.46
N PHE A 420 2.62 13.11 -38.19
CA PHE A 420 2.01 12.95 -39.51
C PHE A 420 3.08 12.65 -40.55
N ASN A 421 2.85 11.60 -41.33
CA ASN A 421 3.78 11.19 -42.38
C ASN A 421 3.78 12.20 -43.52
N SER A 422 4.94 12.42 -44.11
CA SER A 422 5.08 13.25 -45.32
C SER A 422 5.15 12.36 -46.56
N TYR A 423 4.40 12.71 -47.59
CA TYR A 423 4.30 11.95 -48.83
C TYR A 423 4.51 12.85 -50.05
N ALA A 424 5.12 12.29 -51.10
CA ALA A 424 5.11 12.84 -52.45
C ALA A 424 4.47 11.80 -53.37
N LEU A 425 3.32 12.13 -53.96
CA LEU A 425 2.49 11.18 -54.70
C LEU A 425 2.02 11.76 -56.04
N PRO A 426 1.86 10.91 -57.08
CA PRO A 426 1.14 11.30 -58.29
C PRO A 426 -0.30 11.72 -57.96
N LEU A 427 -0.80 12.74 -58.67
CA LEU A 427 -2.19 13.19 -58.56
C LEU A 427 -3.17 12.02 -58.73
N GLY A 428 -4.12 11.90 -57.78
CA GLY A 428 -5.11 10.82 -57.76
C GLY A 428 -4.73 9.58 -56.92
N THR A 429 -3.52 9.55 -56.36
CA THR A 429 -3.10 8.47 -55.45
C THR A 429 -3.47 8.79 -54.01
N LEU A 430 -4.01 7.82 -53.27
CA LEU A 430 -4.25 7.97 -51.83
C LEU A 430 -2.96 7.67 -51.05
N PRO A 431 -2.63 8.47 -50.03
CA PRO A 431 -1.51 8.21 -49.14
C PRO A 431 -1.74 6.94 -48.30
N GLY A 432 -0.64 6.37 -47.79
CA GLY A 432 -0.68 5.28 -46.82
C GLY A 432 -1.13 5.75 -45.42
N PRO A 433 -0.79 5.02 -44.33
CA PRO A 433 -1.17 5.41 -42.98
C PRO A 433 -0.71 6.84 -42.66
N LEU A 434 -1.65 7.72 -42.33
CA LEU A 434 -1.41 9.17 -42.30
C LEU A 434 -0.52 9.62 -41.14
N PHE A 435 -0.43 8.85 -40.07
CA PHE A 435 0.29 9.22 -38.87
C PHE A 435 0.82 8.00 -38.12
N GLY A 436 1.80 8.24 -37.24
CA GLY A 436 2.20 7.37 -36.15
C GLY A 436 2.09 8.08 -34.81
N VAL A 437 2.18 7.33 -33.71
CA VAL A 437 2.21 7.87 -32.35
C VAL A 437 3.55 7.51 -31.71
N ASP A 438 4.31 8.54 -31.34
CA ASP A 438 5.61 8.40 -30.68
C ASP A 438 5.52 8.86 -29.22
N GLY A 439 6.41 8.35 -28.36
CA GLY A 439 6.52 8.79 -26.96
C GLY A 439 5.52 8.12 -26.00
N LEU A 440 4.89 7.02 -26.41
CA LEU A 440 4.15 6.15 -25.51
C LEU A 440 5.08 5.55 -24.45
N VAL A 441 4.58 5.41 -23.23
CA VAL A 441 5.33 4.87 -22.09
C VAL A 441 4.70 3.57 -21.60
N LEU A 442 5.42 2.81 -20.77
CA LEU A 442 4.90 1.59 -20.11
C LEU A 442 4.35 0.54 -21.10
N ASP A 443 4.93 0.50 -22.30
CA ASP A 443 4.52 -0.35 -23.43
C ASP A 443 3.04 -0.17 -23.84
N ASP A 444 2.48 1.03 -23.59
CA ASP A 444 1.15 1.38 -24.07
C ASP A 444 1.06 1.29 -25.60
N ALA A 445 -0.04 0.72 -26.10
CA ALA A 445 -0.31 0.63 -27.53
C ALA A 445 -0.99 1.88 -28.13
N GLY A 446 -1.46 2.80 -27.28
CA GLY A 446 -2.19 4.00 -27.71
C GLY A 446 -3.58 3.73 -28.33
N ASN A 447 -4.22 2.63 -27.93
CA ASN A 447 -5.50 2.18 -28.50
C ASN A 447 -6.66 3.17 -28.30
N GLY A 448 -6.58 4.00 -27.26
CA GLY A 448 -7.55 5.03 -26.92
C GLY A 448 -7.22 6.41 -27.51
N ILE A 449 -6.17 6.52 -28.34
CA ILE A 449 -5.82 7.74 -29.05
C ILE A 449 -6.59 7.79 -30.36
N GLU A 450 -7.54 8.72 -30.46
CA GLU A 450 -8.28 8.97 -31.68
C GLU A 450 -7.68 10.20 -32.39
N VAL A 451 -7.37 10.04 -33.68
CA VAL A 451 -6.85 11.13 -34.52
C VAL A 451 -7.82 11.33 -35.67
N SER A 452 -8.19 12.59 -35.91
CA SER A 452 -8.94 13.02 -37.09
C SER A 452 -8.03 13.85 -38.00
N PRO A 453 -7.38 13.24 -39.00
CA PRO A 453 -6.49 13.94 -39.92
C PRO A 453 -7.23 15.00 -40.74
N GLN A 454 -6.59 16.14 -40.94
CA GLN A 454 -7.06 17.29 -41.68
C GLN A 454 -5.96 17.78 -42.64
N SER A 455 -6.33 17.90 -43.91
CA SER A 455 -5.52 18.52 -44.96
C SER A 455 -6.45 18.86 -46.13
N ASP A 456 -6.16 19.95 -46.83
CA ASP A 456 -6.78 20.30 -48.10
C ASP A 456 -6.34 19.36 -49.25
N GLY A 457 -5.20 18.65 -49.09
CA GLY A 457 -4.71 17.64 -50.02
C GLY A 457 -5.42 16.29 -49.95
N LEU A 458 -6.01 15.91 -48.80
CA LEU A 458 -6.60 14.57 -48.58
C LEU A 458 -7.79 14.24 -49.48
N ARG A 459 -8.40 15.24 -50.12
CA ARG A 459 -9.50 15.07 -51.10
C ARG A 459 -9.03 15.10 -52.56
N GLY A 460 -7.76 14.79 -52.82
CA GLY A 460 -7.19 14.91 -54.17
C GLY A 460 -7.09 16.36 -54.60
N GLY A 461 -6.60 17.22 -53.70
CA GLY A 461 -6.39 18.65 -53.96
C GLY A 461 -5.53 18.90 -55.21
N PRO A 462 -5.51 20.16 -55.71
CA PRO A 462 -4.73 20.51 -56.89
C PRO A 462 -3.23 20.17 -56.69
N PRO A 463 -2.45 20.00 -57.77
CA PRO A 463 -1.00 19.79 -57.64
C PRO A 463 -0.36 20.88 -56.77
N GLY A 464 0.41 20.49 -55.76
CA GLY A 464 0.90 21.41 -54.75
C GLY A 464 1.33 20.71 -53.44
N VAL A 465 1.81 21.53 -52.51
CA VAL A 465 2.25 21.11 -51.18
C VAL A 465 1.15 21.47 -50.18
N HIS A 466 0.63 20.47 -49.48
CA HIS A 466 -0.46 20.57 -48.52
C HIS A 466 0.01 20.16 -47.13
N VAL A 467 -0.31 20.94 -46.11
CA VAL A 467 0.01 20.57 -44.72
C VAL A 467 -0.96 19.48 -44.26
N LEU A 468 -0.43 18.45 -43.63
CA LEU A 468 -1.19 17.38 -42.98
C LEU A 468 -1.09 17.56 -41.47
N ASN A 469 -2.22 17.83 -40.82
CA ASN A 469 -2.34 17.93 -39.37
C ASN A 469 -3.64 17.25 -38.94
N GLY A 470 -4.17 17.53 -37.75
CA GLY A 470 -5.49 17.04 -37.33
C GLY A 470 -5.87 17.45 -35.92
N SER A 471 -7.04 17.03 -35.48
CA SER A 471 -7.45 17.05 -34.08
C SER A 471 -7.26 15.66 -33.46
N PHE A 472 -7.06 15.62 -32.15
CA PHE A 472 -6.76 14.38 -31.43
C PHE A 472 -7.34 14.40 -30.01
N THR A 473 -7.73 13.23 -29.53
CA THR A 473 -8.20 12.96 -28.17
C THR A 473 -7.48 11.73 -27.64
N SER A 474 -7.29 11.63 -26.32
CA SER A 474 -6.74 10.42 -25.67
C SER A 474 -7.67 9.98 -24.55
N ALA A 475 -8.17 8.76 -24.67
CA ALA A 475 -8.92 8.10 -23.60
C ALA A 475 -7.99 7.61 -22.47
N GLU A 476 -6.70 7.42 -22.71
CA GLU A 476 -5.74 7.08 -21.65
C GLU A 476 -5.30 8.31 -20.84
N GLY A 477 -5.44 9.52 -21.40
CA GLY A 477 -5.07 10.77 -20.73
C GLY A 477 -3.66 11.28 -21.06
N TYR A 478 -3.10 10.92 -22.22
CA TYR A 478 -1.84 11.51 -22.70
C TYR A 478 -1.98 13.00 -23.04
N LEU A 479 -0.91 13.78 -22.79
CA LEU A 479 -0.76 15.11 -23.36
C LEU A 479 -0.25 14.98 -24.79
N LEU A 480 -1.17 15.12 -25.75
CA LEU A 480 -0.89 14.95 -27.17
C LEU A 480 -0.39 16.26 -27.79
N ALA A 481 0.70 16.17 -28.55
CA ALA A 481 1.19 17.22 -29.44
C ALA A 481 1.26 16.70 -30.87
N SER A 482 1.00 17.55 -31.88
CA SER A 482 1.19 17.14 -33.28
C SER A 482 2.51 17.64 -33.85
N VAL A 483 3.11 16.79 -34.69
CA VAL A 483 4.19 17.15 -35.61
C VAL A 483 3.58 17.09 -37.01
N PRO A 484 3.26 18.24 -37.64
CA PRO A 484 2.62 18.26 -38.95
C PRO A 484 3.48 17.62 -40.02
N GLY A 485 2.83 16.91 -40.94
CA GLY A 485 3.41 16.30 -42.12
C GLY A 485 3.08 17.12 -43.37
N THR A 486 3.57 16.66 -44.51
CA THR A 486 3.36 17.33 -45.80
C THR A 486 2.89 16.35 -46.87
N LEU A 487 1.78 16.63 -47.54
CA LEU A 487 1.28 15.90 -48.71
C LEU A 487 1.60 16.71 -49.97
N THR A 488 2.50 16.20 -50.82
CA THR A 488 2.85 16.82 -52.09
C THR A 488 2.25 16.04 -53.25
N TYR A 489 1.31 16.64 -53.98
CA TYR A 489 0.77 16.07 -55.22
C TYR A 489 1.48 16.65 -56.43
N TYR A 490 2.04 15.79 -57.25
CA TYR A 490 2.65 16.18 -58.52
C TYR A 490 1.90 15.56 -59.69
N LEU A 491 1.88 16.27 -60.82
CA LEU A 491 1.49 15.68 -62.08
C LEU A 491 2.58 14.69 -62.46
N SER A 492 2.25 13.39 -62.52
CA SER A 492 3.16 12.45 -63.19
C SER A 492 3.45 13.02 -64.57
N PRO A 493 4.71 13.06 -65.03
CA PRO A 493 4.94 13.36 -66.43
C PRO A 493 4.12 12.33 -67.20
N GLU A 494 3.16 12.82 -67.97
CA GLU A 494 2.53 12.01 -68.99
C GLU A 494 3.73 11.42 -69.75
N VAL A 495 3.93 10.10 -69.67
CA VAL A 495 4.63 9.43 -70.76
C VAL A 495 3.68 9.64 -71.90
N VAL A 496 3.79 10.79 -72.55
CA VAL A 496 3.34 10.97 -73.90
C VAL A 496 4.17 9.92 -74.61
N GLN A 497 3.59 8.73 -74.78
CA GLN A 497 3.83 7.92 -75.94
C GLN A 497 3.46 8.85 -77.08
N ARG A 498 4.39 9.75 -77.43
CA ARG A 498 4.34 10.39 -78.72
C ARG A 498 4.29 9.18 -79.64
N PRO A 499 3.26 9.04 -80.49
CA PRO A 499 3.43 8.16 -81.62
C PRO A 499 4.76 8.61 -82.22
N ASP A 500 5.71 7.69 -82.36
CA ASP A 500 6.94 8.00 -83.06
C ASP A 500 6.51 8.31 -84.49
N TRP A 501 6.17 9.58 -84.76
CA TRP A 501 6.08 10.09 -86.10
C TRP A 501 7.51 10.18 -86.55
N VAL A 502 8.05 9.02 -86.92
CA VAL A 502 9.05 8.91 -87.97
C VAL A 502 8.57 9.86 -89.05
N ARG A 503 9.21 11.03 -89.12
CA ARG A 503 9.15 11.84 -90.33
C ARG A 503 9.70 10.91 -91.40
N ARG A 504 8.80 10.31 -92.20
CA ARG A 504 9.17 9.90 -93.54
C ARG A 504 9.83 11.11 -94.16
N ARG A 505 11.15 11.05 -94.33
CA ARG A 505 11.83 11.90 -95.30
C ARG A 505 11.13 11.64 -96.63
N PRO A 506 10.90 12.67 -97.46
CA PRO A 506 10.49 12.43 -98.84
C PRO A 506 11.57 11.60 -99.52
N ASP A 507 11.28 10.33 -99.80
CA ASP A 507 12.07 9.50 -100.71
C ASP A 507 11.78 9.98 -102.13
N THR A 508 12.49 11.03 -102.54
CA THR A 508 12.69 11.36 -103.95
C THR A 508 14.18 11.23 -104.24
N TRP A 509 14.65 9.98 -104.34
CA TRP A 509 15.96 9.66 -104.89
C TRP A 509 15.80 9.17 -106.32
N LEU A 510 15.53 10.12 -107.22
CA LEU A 510 15.95 9.98 -108.62
C LEU A 510 17.45 10.36 -108.59
N TYR A 511 18.34 9.43 -108.96
CA TYR A 511 19.82 9.55 -109.04
C TYR A 511 20.69 8.98 -107.89
N ASP A 512 20.28 7.90 -107.20
CA ASP A 512 21.18 7.15 -106.29
C ASP A 512 21.99 6.02 -106.94
N HIS A 513 22.52 6.29 -108.13
CA HIS A 513 23.58 5.48 -108.72
C HIS A 513 24.50 6.45 -109.43
N ASN A 514 25.56 6.92 -108.74
CA ASN A 514 26.82 7.40 -109.33
C ASN A 514 27.79 8.07 -108.32
N LEU A 515 27.83 7.66 -107.06
CA LEU A 515 28.95 7.99 -106.18
C LEU A 515 29.48 6.73 -105.52
N ALA A 516 30.18 5.93 -106.33
CA ALA A 516 30.98 4.83 -105.84
C ALA A 516 32.04 5.35 -104.86
N SER A 517 32.13 4.65 -103.75
CA SER A 517 33.01 4.85 -102.61
C SER A 517 34.48 4.96 -103.01
N ALA A 518 35.17 5.93 -102.41
CA ALA A 518 36.63 5.98 -102.41
C ALA A 518 37.14 4.84 -101.51
N SER A 519 37.80 3.86 -102.14
CA SER A 519 38.50 2.77 -101.47
C SER A 519 39.79 3.29 -100.83
N MET A 520 39.81 3.34 -99.49
CA MET A 520 41.03 3.54 -98.72
C MET A 520 41.88 2.27 -98.74
N CYS A 521 43.14 2.42 -99.16
CA CYS A 521 44.13 1.36 -99.18
C CYS A 521 44.57 1.02 -97.74
N PRO A 522 44.57 -0.26 -97.32
CA PRO A 522 45.24 -0.70 -96.12
C PRO A 522 46.75 -0.89 -96.40
N ALA A 523 47.60 -0.47 -95.46
CA ALA A 523 49.04 -0.70 -95.49
C ALA A 523 49.48 -1.23 -94.10
N PRO A 524 50.59 -1.96 -94.01
CA PRO A 524 50.56 -3.42 -94.00
C PRO A 524 51.27 -4.03 -92.78
N GLY A 525 51.00 -5.30 -92.49
CA GLY A 525 51.87 -6.08 -91.61
C GLY A 525 51.37 -7.48 -91.26
N ILE A 526 51.92 -8.49 -91.98
CA ILE A 526 52.36 -9.82 -91.49
C ILE A 526 51.23 -10.76 -90.99
N THR A 527 50.90 -11.92 -91.56
CA THR A 527 51.60 -12.89 -92.45
C THR A 527 50.60 -13.90 -93.08
N THR A 528 50.62 -14.03 -94.42
CA THR A 528 50.67 -15.24 -95.29
C THR A 528 49.72 -16.47 -95.09
N PRO A 529 49.49 -17.32 -96.13
CA PRO A 529 48.76 -17.07 -97.39
C PRO A 529 47.85 -18.25 -97.82
N SER A 530 47.03 -18.05 -98.86
CA SER A 530 46.49 -19.04 -99.86
C SER A 530 45.05 -18.65 -100.22
N ARG A 531 44.56 -18.68 -101.47
CA ARG A 531 45.03 -19.19 -102.76
C ARG A 531 44.27 -18.40 -103.85
N VAL A 532 44.90 -18.17 -104.99
CA VAL A 532 44.32 -17.55 -106.21
C VAL A 532 43.95 -18.67 -107.18
N GLU A 533 42.77 -18.57 -107.81
CA GLU A 533 42.39 -19.16 -109.11
C GLU A 533 41.89 -17.98 -109.96
N GLU A 534 42.61 -17.52 -110.99
CA GLU A 534 42.74 -18.02 -112.39
C GLU A 534 41.58 -17.66 -113.33
N GLY A 535 41.92 -16.93 -114.40
CA GLY A 535 41.14 -16.67 -115.63
C GLY A 535 40.31 -15.37 -115.62
N ASP A 536 40.36 -14.47 -116.60
CA ASP A 536 40.67 -14.62 -118.03
C ASP A 536 41.20 -13.30 -118.65
N GLU A 537 42.13 -13.46 -119.59
CA GLU A 537 43.01 -12.49 -120.26
C GLU A 537 42.33 -11.65 -121.36
N LEU A 538 41.00 -11.57 -121.38
CA LEU A 538 40.25 -10.69 -122.30
C LEU A 538 40.03 -9.27 -121.74
N SER A 539 40.37 -9.04 -120.47
CA SER A 539 40.30 -7.72 -119.80
C SER A 539 41.57 -6.87 -119.96
N ARG A 540 42.56 -7.33 -120.74
CA ARG A 540 43.88 -6.66 -120.87
C ARG A 540 44.01 -5.76 -122.10
N GLU A 541 43.24 -6.00 -123.17
CA GLU A 541 43.53 -5.41 -124.51
C GLU A 541 42.59 -4.27 -124.96
N TRP A 542 41.54 -3.93 -124.21
CA TRP A 542 40.69 -2.75 -124.52
C TRP A 542 41.09 -1.47 -123.75
N SER A 543 42.29 -1.47 -123.14
CA SER A 543 42.76 -0.45 -122.20
C SER A 543 43.55 0.74 -122.81
N LEU A 544 43.54 0.95 -124.15
CA LEU A 544 44.41 1.96 -124.77
C LEU A 544 43.77 3.05 -125.64
N VAL A 545 42.43 3.17 -125.73
CA VAL A 545 41.82 4.25 -126.54
C VAL A 545 40.72 4.98 -125.77
N LYS A 546 41.15 5.78 -124.78
CA LYS A 546 40.54 7.07 -124.38
C LYS A 546 41.42 7.70 -123.30
N SER A 547 42.59 8.15 -123.72
CA SER A 547 43.46 9.01 -122.93
C SER A 547 42.85 10.42 -122.81
N ARG A 548 42.79 10.95 -121.58
CA ARG A 548 42.92 12.39 -121.21
C ARG A 548 42.75 12.53 -119.68
N PRO A 549 43.39 13.52 -119.03
CA PRO A 549 44.65 13.31 -118.31
C PRO A 549 44.49 13.24 -116.79
N ARG A 550 45.36 12.46 -116.13
CA ARG A 550 45.53 12.44 -114.66
C ARG A 550 46.49 13.55 -114.23
N LEU A 551 46.04 14.45 -113.36
CA LEU A 551 46.90 15.29 -112.53
C LEU A 551 46.95 14.63 -111.15
N GLY A 552 48.02 13.89 -110.88
CA GLY A 552 48.34 13.42 -109.53
C GLY A 552 49.31 14.39 -108.87
N SER A 553 49.10 14.68 -107.59
CA SER A 553 50.16 15.15 -106.70
C SER A 553 49.86 14.62 -105.29
N CYS A 554 50.59 13.58 -104.89
CA CYS A 554 50.66 13.12 -103.51
C CYS A 554 52.01 13.55 -102.97
N VAL A 555 52.02 14.22 -101.82
CA VAL A 555 53.23 14.56 -101.06
C VAL A 555 53.09 13.87 -99.69
N PRO A 556 54.05 13.01 -99.28
CA PRO A 556 54.04 12.37 -97.97
C PRO A 556 54.78 13.25 -96.94
N GLY A 557 54.42 13.14 -95.67
CA GLY A 557 55.11 13.89 -94.63
C GLY A 557 54.66 13.55 -93.22
N ASP A 558 55.27 12.51 -92.67
CA ASP A 558 55.30 12.17 -91.26
C ASP A 558 55.52 13.39 -90.35
N LYS A 559 54.79 13.45 -89.22
CA LYS A 559 55.35 13.86 -87.92
C LYS A 559 54.37 13.56 -86.77
N ARG A 560 54.86 12.79 -85.81
CA ARG A 560 54.31 12.57 -84.47
C ARG A 560 54.66 13.73 -83.51
N ASN A 561 53.99 13.70 -82.37
CA ASN A 561 54.10 14.49 -81.13
C ASN A 561 53.04 15.60 -81.09
N GLY A 562 52.24 15.78 -80.05
CA GLY A 562 52.21 15.23 -78.70
C GLY A 562 51.52 16.27 -77.80
N CYS A 563 50.70 15.80 -76.87
CA CYS A 563 50.21 16.47 -75.65
C CYS A 563 49.44 17.80 -75.70
N ALA A 564 48.38 17.80 -74.88
CA ALA A 564 47.91 18.87 -74.00
C ALA A 564 46.86 19.89 -74.48
N ASP A 565 45.96 20.17 -73.51
CA ASP A 565 45.09 21.32 -73.30
C ASP A 565 43.79 21.44 -74.12
N PHE A 566 42.66 20.94 -73.58
CA PHE A 566 41.77 21.64 -72.63
C PHE A 566 40.67 20.71 -72.10
#